data_AF-A0A6G7BS69-F1
#
_entry.id   AF-A0A6G7BS69-F1
#
_cell.length_a   1.000
_cell.length_b   1.000
_cell.length_c   1.000
_cell.angle_alpha   90.00
_cell.angle_beta   90.00
_cell.angle_gamma   90.00
#
_symmetry.space_group_name_H-M   'P 1'
#
loop_
_entity.id
_entity.type
_entity.pdbx_description
1 polymer ?
#
loop_
_entity_poly.entity_id
_entity_poly.type
_entity_poly.pdbx_seq_one_letter_code
_entity_poly.pdbx_strand_id
1 'polypeptide(L)'
;MKRIIILTCILALIIGCTSTGDKNESINRYWKELTTAQSNQKELKILEEFRVYLSNEHISYEVFGEHGKDSLLNLITVPNSYTPESITMKFYYEDKIDTKHGWKPKDPNNAFYLFNE
;
A
#
# COMPACT_ATOMS: atom_id res chain seq x y z
N MET A 1 -6.17 45.89 -8.92
CA MET A 1 -4.79 45.41 -8.66
C MET A 1 -4.53 45.61 -7.17
N LYS A 2 -4.26 44.64 -6.30
CA LYS A 2 -3.55 43.36 -6.40
C LYS A 2 -4.20 42.36 -5.42
N ARG A 3 -4.24 41.09 -5.81
CA ARG A 3 -4.54 39.94 -4.95
C ARG A 3 -3.32 39.72 -4.06
N ILE A 4 -3.50 39.72 -2.73
CA ILE A 4 -2.49 39.17 -1.81
C ILE A 4 -2.96 37.77 -1.47
N ILE A 5 -2.07 36.84 -1.79
CA ILE A 5 -2.28 35.40 -1.84
C ILE A 5 -2.52 34.88 -0.42
N ILE A 6 -3.64 34.19 -0.29
CA ILE A 6 -4.14 33.56 0.92
C ILE A 6 -3.19 32.44 1.34
N LEU A 7 -2.63 32.61 2.54
CA LEU A 7 -2.60 31.65 3.64
C LEU A 7 -1.93 30.29 3.35
N THR A 8 -0.67 30.22 3.78
CA THR A 8 -0.15 29.24 4.75
C THR A 8 -0.90 27.90 4.83
N CYS A 9 -0.43 26.88 4.13
CA CYS A 9 -0.86 25.50 4.36
C CYS A 9 0.19 24.50 3.87
N ILE A 10 1.35 24.45 4.52
CA ILE A 10 2.15 23.22 4.57
C ILE A 10 2.63 23.07 6.02
N LEU A 11 1.71 22.67 6.91
CA LEU A 11 2.11 21.95 8.11
C LEU A 11 2.66 20.60 7.62
N ALA A 12 3.99 20.53 7.51
CA ALA A 12 4.72 19.27 7.65
C ALA A 12 4.57 18.80 9.10
N LEU A 13 3.36 18.37 9.46
CA LEU A 13 3.10 17.60 10.66
C LEU A 13 3.55 16.18 10.33
N ILE A 14 4.84 15.95 10.49
CA ILE A 14 5.36 14.63 10.84
C ILE A 14 4.80 14.37 12.24
N ILE A 15 3.52 14.01 12.32
CA ILE A 15 2.96 13.32 13.47
C ILE A 15 3.45 11.89 13.30
N GLY A 16 4.73 11.67 13.60
CA GLY A 16 5.20 10.39 14.08
C GLY A 16 4.64 10.20 15.49
N CYS A 17 3.33 9.98 15.57
CA CYS A 17 2.64 9.65 16.80
C CYS A 17 1.50 8.71 16.40
N THR A 18 1.83 7.45 16.19
CA THR A 18 0.85 6.37 16.10
C THR A 18 1.45 5.22 16.88
N SER A 19 1.14 5.20 18.17
CA SER A 19 0.31 4.16 18.79
C SER A 19 0.93 2.79 18.62
N THR A 20 1.32 2.19 19.73
CA THR A 20 1.51 0.76 19.93
C THR A 20 0.16 0.03 19.72
N GLY A 21 -0.43 0.18 18.55
CA GLY A 21 -1.60 -0.54 18.08
C GLY A 21 -1.13 -1.88 17.53
N ASP A 22 -1.96 -2.90 17.64
CA ASP A 22 -1.65 -4.23 17.11
C ASP A 22 -1.26 -4.11 15.62
N LYS A 23 -0.14 -4.72 15.23
CA LYS A 23 0.34 -4.73 13.83
C LYS A 23 -0.76 -5.21 12.88
N ASN A 24 -1.54 -6.20 13.29
CA ASN A 24 -2.69 -6.69 12.53
C ASN A 24 -3.74 -5.59 12.32
N GLU A 25 -4.06 -4.81 13.35
CA GLU A 25 -5.04 -3.72 13.25
C GLU A 25 -4.57 -2.65 12.25
N SER A 26 -3.29 -2.28 12.31
CA SER A 26 -2.69 -1.32 11.39
C SER A 26 -2.66 -1.84 9.94
N ILE A 27 -2.28 -3.09 9.72
CA ILE A 27 -2.34 -3.75 8.40
C ILE A 27 -3.79 -3.75 7.88
N ASN A 28 -4.76 -4.12 8.70
CA ASN A 28 -6.18 -4.13 8.31
C ASN A 28 -6.68 -2.73 7.92
N ARG A 29 -6.25 -1.69 8.66
CA ARG A 29 -6.60 -0.30 8.35
C ARG A 29 -6.04 0.13 7.00
N TYR A 30 -4.74 -0.04 6.76
CA TYR A 30 -4.11 0.29 5.48
C TYR A 30 -4.73 -0.50 4.33
N TRP A 31 -4.97 -1.80 4.53
CA TRP A 31 -5.62 -2.65 3.52
C TRP A 31 -7.01 -2.15 3.16
N LYS A 32 -7.82 -1.79 4.16
CA LYS A 32 -9.15 -1.22 3.94
C LYS A 32 -9.09 0.11 3.21
N GLU A 33 -8.16 0.99 3.58
CA GLU A 33 -7.97 2.27 2.90
C GLU A 33 -7.57 2.07 1.43
N LEU A 34 -6.66 1.13 1.17
CA LEU A 34 -6.16 0.79 -0.16
C LEU A 34 -7.27 0.23 -1.07
N THR A 35 -8.03 -0.75 -0.56
CA THR A 35 -9.15 -1.38 -1.28
C THR A 35 -10.33 -0.42 -1.52
N THR A 36 -10.49 0.62 -0.69
CA THR A 36 -11.56 1.63 -0.83
C THR A 36 -11.10 2.96 -1.44
N ALA A 37 -9.83 3.06 -1.87
CA ALA A 37 -9.31 4.26 -2.53
C ALA A 37 -10.11 4.60 -3.79
N GLN A 38 -10.52 5.87 -3.92
CA GLN A 38 -11.39 6.35 -4.99
C GLN A 38 -10.63 6.93 -6.20
N SER A 39 -9.30 7.03 -6.12
CA SER A 39 -8.47 7.59 -7.18
C SER A 39 -7.05 7.03 -7.14
N ASN A 40 -6.35 7.09 -8.27
CA ASN A 40 -4.95 6.70 -8.38
C ASN A 40 -4.06 7.48 -7.38
N GLN A 41 -4.20 8.80 -7.32
CA GLN A 41 -3.42 9.64 -6.39
C GLN A 41 -3.63 9.26 -4.92
N LYS A 42 -4.87 8.94 -4.52
CA LYS A 42 -5.15 8.52 -3.14
C LYS A 42 -4.55 7.14 -2.86
N GLU A 43 -4.66 6.21 -3.82
CA GLU A 43 -4.05 4.88 -3.74
C GLU A 43 -2.53 4.96 -3.56
N LEU A 44 -1.84 5.77 -4.38
CA LEU A 44 -0.39 5.99 -4.26
C LEU A 44 0.02 6.54 -2.90
N LYS A 45 -0.70 7.55 -2.39
CA LYS A 45 -0.42 8.10 -1.06
C LYS A 45 -0.57 7.04 0.05
N ILE A 46 -1.59 6.18 -0.04
CA ILE A 46 -1.79 5.09 0.93
C ILE A 46 -0.65 4.07 0.82
N LEU A 47 -0.23 3.72 -0.40
CA LEU A 47 0.91 2.81 -0.61
C LEU A 47 2.21 3.37 -0.05
N GLU A 48 2.46 4.67 -0.21
CA GLU A 48 3.60 5.38 0.38
C GLU A 48 3.61 5.26 1.91
N GLU A 49 2.50 5.65 2.54
CA GLU A 49 2.35 5.59 4.00
C GLU A 49 2.44 4.14 4.52
N PHE A 50 1.82 3.20 3.80
CA PHE A 50 1.82 1.79 4.19
C PHE A 50 3.22 1.18 4.07
N ARG A 51 3.96 1.48 3.00
CA ARG A 51 5.35 1.03 2.83
C ARG A 51 6.24 1.55 3.96
N VAL A 52 6.11 2.83 4.32
CA VAL A 52 6.85 3.43 5.45
C VAL A 52 6.51 2.71 6.75
N TYR A 53 5.22 2.44 7.01
CA TYR A 53 4.78 1.69 8.18
C TYR A 53 5.39 0.28 8.23
N LEU A 54 5.29 -0.49 7.14
CA LEU A 54 5.82 -1.85 7.05
C LEU A 54 7.34 -1.89 7.32
N SER A 55 8.07 -0.90 6.79
CA SER A 55 9.51 -0.75 7.03
C SER A 55 9.83 -0.45 8.50
N ASN A 56 9.14 0.54 9.09
CA ASN A 56 9.37 0.97 10.48
C ASN A 56 9.06 -0.15 11.50
N GLU A 57 8.05 -0.97 11.21
CA GLU A 57 7.63 -2.08 12.08
C GLU A 57 8.36 -3.39 11.78
N HIS A 58 9.31 -3.39 10.84
CA HIS A 58 10.06 -4.56 10.39
C HIS A 58 9.15 -5.71 9.91
N ILE A 59 8.06 -5.37 9.23
CA ILE A 59 7.10 -6.33 8.67
C ILE A 59 7.59 -6.71 7.28
N SER A 60 7.98 -7.98 7.09
CA SER A 60 8.31 -8.50 5.77
C SER A 60 7.04 -8.83 5.00
N TYR A 61 7.07 -8.77 3.67
CA TYR A 61 5.89 -9.07 2.87
C TYR A 61 6.22 -9.66 1.50
N GLU A 62 5.26 -10.39 0.96
CA GLU A 62 5.23 -10.86 -0.42
C GLU A 62 3.97 -10.35 -1.10
N VAL A 63 4.06 -10.06 -2.40
CA VAL A 63 2.94 -9.53 -3.18
C VAL A 63 2.75 -10.43 -4.39
N PHE A 64 1.51 -10.84 -4.57
CA PHE A 64 1.08 -11.74 -5.62
C PHE A 64 0.02 -11.07 -6.46
N GLY A 65 0.18 -11.18 -7.78
CA GLY A 65 -0.85 -10.81 -8.72
C GLY A 65 -1.69 -12.02 -9.10
N GLU A 66 -3.00 -11.86 -9.01
CA GLU A 66 -3.99 -12.80 -9.51
C GLU A 66 -4.32 -12.49 -10.98
N HIS A 67 -4.29 -13.52 -11.82
CA HIS A 67 -4.77 -13.46 -13.19
C HIS A 67 -5.57 -14.73 -13.50
N GLY A 68 -6.89 -14.59 -13.69
CA GLY A 68 -7.78 -15.74 -13.83
C GLY A 68 -8.02 -16.51 -12.52
N LYS A 69 -8.60 -17.72 -12.61
CA LYS A 69 -9.17 -18.42 -11.44
C LYS A 69 -8.16 -19.04 -10.47
N ASP A 70 -6.96 -19.40 -10.91
CA ASP A 70 -6.07 -20.26 -10.11
C ASP A 70 -4.57 -19.90 -10.19
N SER A 71 -4.20 -18.71 -10.68
CA SER A 71 -2.79 -18.31 -10.77
C SER A 71 -2.47 -17.13 -9.85
N LEU A 72 -1.68 -17.40 -8.81
CA LEU A 72 -0.98 -16.39 -8.01
C LEU A 72 0.46 -16.33 -8.48
N LEU A 73 0.87 -15.21 -9.05
CA LEU A 73 2.25 -14.99 -9.50
C LEU A 73 2.93 -13.96 -8.60
N ASN A 74 4.11 -14.29 -8.08
CA ASN A 74 4.89 -13.37 -7.26
C ASN A 74 5.37 -12.21 -8.13
N LEU A 75 4.92 -10.99 -7.83
CA LEU A 75 5.15 -9.80 -8.64
C LEU A 75 6.63 -9.37 -8.72
N ILE A 76 7.49 -9.86 -7.83
CA ILE A 76 8.94 -9.61 -7.93
C ILE A 76 9.54 -10.36 -9.13
N THR A 77 8.89 -11.44 -9.58
CA THR A 77 9.44 -12.37 -10.58
C THR A 77 8.73 -12.31 -11.94
N VAL A 78 7.66 -11.52 -12.06
CA VAL A 78 6.88 -11.41 -13.30
C VAL A 78 7.54 -10.41 -14.27
N PRO A 79 7.32 -10.57 -15.59
CA PRO A 79 7.77 -9.58 -16.56
C PRO A 79 7.05 -8.25 -16.37
N ASN A 80 7.70 -7.14 -16.74
CA ASN A 80 7.13 -5.78 -16.66
C ASN A 80 5.82 -5.59 -17.43
N SER A 81 5.51 -6.48 -18.37
CA SER A 81 4.24 -6.49 -19.12
C SER A 81 3.08 -7.15 -18.36
N TYR A 82 3.34 -7.75 -17.20
CA TYR A 82 2.32 -8.42 -16.41
C TYR A 82 1.39 -7.42 -15.74
N THR A 83 0.10 -7.56 -15.99
CA THR A 83 -0.95 -6.73 -15.41
C THR A 83 -1.87 -7.58 -14.53
N PRO A 84 -1.74 -7.52 -13.19
CA PRO A 84 -2.61 -8.27 -12.30
C PRO A 84 -4.04 -7.71 -12.30
N GLU A 85 -5.04 -8.60 -12.22
CA GLU A 85 -6.45 -8.20 -12.05
C GLU A 85 -6.77 -7.82 -10.60
N SER A 86 -6.05 -8.46 -9.68
CA SER A 86 -6.26 -8.47 -8.24
C SER A 86 -4.92 -8.76 -7.56
N ILE A 87 -4.72 -8.20 -6.37
CA ILE A 87 -3.50 -8.33 -5.58
C ILE A 87 -3.82 -9.03 -4.28
N THR A 88 -2.98 -10.02 -3.98
CA THR A 88 -2.89 -10.69 -2.70
C THR A 88 -1.55 -10.35 -2.07
N MET A 89 -1.54 -9.97 -0.79
CA MET A 89 -0.32 -9.72 -0.03
C MET A 89 -0.24 -10.64 1.18
N LYS A 90 0.95 -11.18 1.45
CA LYS A 90 1.26 -11.90 2.68
C LYS A 90 2.21 -11.04 3.52
N PHE A 91 1.88 -10.86 4.78
CA PHE A 91 2.68 -10.11 5.76
C PHE A 91 3.23 -11.06 6.81
N TYR A 92 4.50 -10.91 7.15
CA TYR A 92 5.24 -11.75 8.08
C TYR A 92 5.78 -10.90 9.23
N TYR A 93 5.33 -11.18 10.45
CA TYR A 93 5.74 -10.47 11.66
C TYR A 93 5.50 -11.33 12.90
N GLU A 94 6.39 -11.31 13.90
CA GLU A 94 6.17 -11.95 15.22
C GLU A 94 5.67 -13.42 15.11
N ASP A 95 6.27 -14.20 14.22
CA ASP A 95 5.88 -15.59 13.91
C ASP A 95 4.45 -15.79 13.38
N LYS A 96 3.79 -14.70 12.95
CA LYS A 96 2.47 -14.69 12.33
C LYS A 96 2.57 -14.43 10.83
N ILE A 97 1.60 -14.99 10.11
CA ILE A 97 1.35 -14.72 8.70
C ILE A 97 -0.06 -14.16 8.59
N ASP A 98 -0.18 -12.94 8.07
CA ASP A 98 -1.47 -12.34 7.72
C ASP A 98 -1.56 -12.24 6.20
N THR A 99 -2.65 -12.75 5.62
CA THR A 99 -2.86 -12.72 4.17
C THR A 99 -4.05 -11.85 3.85
N LYS A 100 -3.86 -10.91 2.94
CA LYS A 100 -4.91 -10.01 2.45
C LYS A 100 -5.13 -10.21 0.96
N HIS A 101 -6.39 -10.15 0.55
CA HIS A 101 -6.83 -10.49 -0.80
C HIS A 101 -7.70 -9.39 -1.39
N GLY A 102 -7.76 -9.35 -2.73
CA GLY A 102 -8.78 -8.62 -3.46
C GLY A 102 -8.52 -7.12 -3.62
N TRP A 103 -7.28 -6.64 -3.43
CA TRP A 103 -6.95 -5.28 -3.83
C TRP A 103 -6.88 -5.20 -5.36
N LYS A 104 -7.74 -4.40 -5.97
CA LYS A 104 -7.70 -4.09 -7.40
C LYS A 104 -7.04 -2.72 -7.59
N PRO A 105 -5.80 -2.64 -8.10
CA PRO A 105 -5.12 -1.38 -8.37
C PRO A 105 -5.90 -0.56 -9.40
N LYS A 106 -5.90 0.77 -9.25
CA LYS A 106 -6.59 1.68 -10.19
C LYS A 106 -5.68 1.97 -11.38
N ASP A 107 -4.38 1.95 -11.14
CA ASP A 107 -3.33 1.81 -12.13
C ASP A 107 -2.59 0.48 -11.84
N PRO A 108 -2.50 -0.46 -12.80
CA PRO A 108 -1.78 -1.72 -12.61
C PRO A 108 -0.33 -1.53 -12.13
N ASN A 109 0.31 -0.40 -12.46
CA ASN A 109 1.68 -0.11 -12.04
C ASN A 109 1.80 0.15 -10.53
N ASN A 110 0.71 0.54 -9.86
CA ASN A 110 0.73 0.81 -8.42
C ASN A 110 1.05 -0.43 -7.59
N ALA A 111 0.70 -1.63 -8.09
CA ALA A 111 1.07 -2.88 -7.44
C ALA A 111 2.59 -3.06 -7.33
N PHE A 112 3.35 -2.43 -8.22
CA PHE A 112 4.81 -2.48 -8.25
C PHE A 112 5.48 -1.39 -7.41
N TYR A 113 4.72 -0.42 -6.89
CA TYR A 113 5.25 0.66 -6.04
C TYR A 113 5.95 0.13 -4.79
N LEU A 114 5.50 -1.01 -4.28
CA LEU A 114 6.10 -1.68 -3.13
C LEU A 114 7.52 -2.20 -3.38
N PHE A 115 7.96 -2.34 -4.64
CA PHE A 115 9.31 -2.84 -4.99
C PHE A 115 10.26 -1.75 -5.51
N ASN A 116 9.77 -0.54 -5.79
CA ASN A 116 10.61 0.54 -6.29
C ASN A 116 11.42 1.14 -5.14
N GLU A 117 12.63 0.63 -4.91
CA GLU A 117 13.68 1.29 -4.13
C GLU A 117 14.36 2.41 -4.91
#